data_AF-A0A183BEM5-F1
#
_entry.id   AF-A0A183BEM5-F1
#
_cell.length_a   1.000
_cell.length_b   1.000
_cell.length_c   1.000
_cell.angle_alpha   90.00
_cell.angle_beta   90.00
_cell.angle_gamma   90.00
#
_symmetry.space_group_name_H-M   'P 1'
#
loop_
_entity.id
_entity.type
_entity.pdbx_description
1 polymer ?
#
loop_
_entity_poly.entity_id
_entity_poly.type
_entity_poly.pdbx_seq_one_letter_code
_entity_poly.pdbx_strand_id
1 'polypeptide(L)'
;MQNFLAGPSESRWFDKPISLIIDRRGRAAVNFEHSWGDGVAVVRLCNEVFSNAETDPAVGPSDLPQALSLSTSSVRRLEWLIDDRTTNDFLMPARIAYDRRRESLVFGHTQITDGLCRRLCKKAGLSADAMMQLGFQ
;
A
#
# COMPACT_ATOMS: atom_id res chain seq x y z
N MET A 1 6.11 -3.86 -6.53
CA MET A 1 6.08 -2.77 -5.53
C MET A 1 5.38 -1.52 -6.06
N GLN A 2 5.70 -1.06 -7.27
CA GLN A 2 5.06 0.10 -7.93
C GLN A 2 3.53 0.13 -7.80
N ASN A 3 2.85 -1.02 -7.92
CA ASN A 3 1.39 -1.10 -7.79
C ASN A 3 0.80 -0.62 -6.44
N PHE A 4 1.56 -0.75 -5.36
CA PHE A 4 1.12 -0.32 -4.02
C PHE A 4 1.40 1.18 -3.76
N LEU A 5 2.33 1.76 -4.52
CA LEU A 5 2.64 3.19 -4.48
C LEU A 5 1.74 3.99 -5.44
N ALA A 6 1.69 3.56 -6.70
CA ALA A 6 0.90 4.16 -7.78
C ALA A 6 0.35 3.03 -8.68
N GLY A 7 -0.80 2.48 -8.28
CA GLY A 7 -1.54 1.47 -9.04
C GLY A 7 -2.40 2.07 -10.16
N PRO A 8 -3.28 1.28 -10.79
CA PRO A 8 -4.24 1.83 -11.76
C PRO A 8 -5.17 2.86 -11.12
N SER A 9 -5.39 3.98 -11.81
CA SER A 9 -6.15 5.14 -11.31
C SER A 9 -7.58 4.79 -10.85
N GLU A 10 -8.21 3.84 -11.53
CA GLU A 10 -9.58 3.38 -11.32
C GLU A 10 -9.78 2.54 -10.05
N SER A 11 -8.68 2.19 -9.37
CA SER A 11 -8.71 1.28 -8.21
C SER A 11 -8.22 1.96 -6.93
N ARG A 12 -8.18 3.29 -6.90
CA ARG A 12 -7.61 4.07 -5.80
C ARG A 12 -8.50 5.26 -5.46
N TRP A 13 -8.53 5.61 -4.18
CA TRP A 13 -9.10 6.86 -3.67
C TRP A 13 -8.05 7.54 -2.80
N PHE A 14 -7.17 8.32 -3.41
CA PHE A 14 -5.97 8.87 -2.74
C PHE A 14 -6.30 9.85 -1.61
N ASP A 15 -7.48 10.48 -1.62
CA ASP A 15 -7.91 11.37 -0.54
C ASP A 15 -8.33 10.62 0.73
N LYS A 16 -8.44 9.28 0.70
CA LYS A 16 -8.67 8.51 1.93
C LYS A 16 -7.40 8.50 2.77
N PRO A 17 -7.49 8.71 4.09
CA PRO A 17 -6.31 8.74 4.95
C PRO A 17 -5.52 7.42 4.88
N ILE A 18 -6.23 6.29 4.76
CA ILE A 18 -5.66 4.94 4.71
C ILE A 18 -6.44 4.09 3.69
N SER A 19 -5.73 3.37 2.84
CA SER A 19 -6.24 2.37 1.90
C SER A 19 -5.46 1.06 2.04
N LEU A 20 -6.15 -0.03 2.43
CA LEU A 20 -5.60 -1.39 2.40
C LEU A 20 -5.78 -1.97 1.00
N ILE A 21 -4.67 -2.34 0.36
CA ILE A 21 -4.66 -2.90 -0.99
C ILE A 21 -4.21 -4.34 -0.90
N ILE A 22 -5.02 -5.26 -1.44
CA ILE A 22 -4.70 -6.68 -1.55
C ILE A 22 -4.73 -7.05 -3.04
N ASP A 23 -3.64 -7.63 -3.54
CA ASP A 23 -3.58 -8.08 -4.93
C ASP A 23 -4.06 -9.52 -5.11
N ARG A 24 -4.21 -9.95 -6.37
CA ARG A 24 -4.66 -11.31 -6.72
C ARG A 24 -3.75 -12.44 -6.22
N ARG A 25 -2.51 -12.13 -5.80
CA ARG A 25 -1.56 -13.09 -5.23
C ARG A 25 -1.62 -13.09 -3.70
N GLY A 26 -2.54 -12.35 -3.09
CA GLY A 26 -2.67 -12.22 -1.64
C GLY A 26 -1.62 -11.28 -1.02
N ARG A 27 -0.85 -10.53 -1.81
CA ARG A 27 0.08 -9.54 -1.25
C ARG A 27 -0.71 -8.32 -0.81
N ALA A 28 -0.49 -7.89 0.43
CA ALA A 28 -1.14 -6.74 1.01
C ALA A 28 -0.16 -5.58 1.25
N ALA A 29 -0.64 -4.34 1.13
CA ALA A 29 0.07 -3.15 1.57
C ALA A 29 -0.91 -2.05 1.95
N VAL A 30 -0.47 -1.13 2.80
CA VAL A 30 -1.19 0.11 3.13
C VAL A 30 -0.64 1.24 2.27
N ASN A 31 -1.53 1.94 1.58
CA ASN A 31 -1.29 3.24 0.96
C ASN A 31 -1.98 4.30 1.81
N PHE A 32 -1.27 5.37 2.21
CA PHE A 32 -1.82 6.38 3.10
C PHE A 32 -1.52 7.78 2.58
N GLU A 33 -2.43 8.70 2.86
CA GLU A 33 -2.30 10.13 2.57
C GLU A 33 -1.42 10.77 3.65
N HIS A 34 -0.53 11.70 3.30
CA HIS A 34 0.52 12.18 4.21
C HIS A 34 0.12 13.42 5.02
N SER A 35 -0.88 14.20 4.60
CA SER A 35 -1.20 15.50 5.21
C SER A 35 -1.68 15.40 6.66
N TRP A 36 -2.26 14.26 7.06
CA TRP A 36 -2.86 14.09 8.38
C TRP A 36 -1.90 13.54 9.45
N GLY A 37 -0.68 13.09 9.09
CA GLY A 37 0.23 12.49 10.06
C GLY A 37 1.63 12.15 9.54
N ASP A 38 2.50 11.70 10.46
CA ASP A 38 3.92 11.40 10.23
C ASP A 38 4.21 9.91 9.96
N GLY A 39 3.16 9.09 9.84
CA GLY A 39 3.25 7.65 9.58
C GLY A 39 3.43 6.76 10.82
N VAL A 40 3.67 7.30 12.03
CA VAL A 40 3.85 6.47 13.24
C VAL A 40 2.59 5.64 13.55
N ALA A 41 1.43 6.28 13.45
CA ALA A 41 0.14 5.61 13.61
C ALA A 41 -0.08 4.52 12.55
N VAL A 42 0.36 4.76 11.32
CA VAL A 42 0.24 3.80 10.21
C VAL A 42 1.13 2.58 10.45
N VAL A 43 2.37 2.77 10.90
CA VAL A 43 3.26 1.67 11.26
C VAL A 43 2.67 0.82 12.40
N ARG A 44 2.08 1.45 13.43
CA ARG A 44 1.41 0.71 14.50
C ARG A 44 0.23 -0.10 13.97
N LEU A 45 -0.63 0.51 13.16
CA LEU A 45 -1.76 -0.18 12.51
C LEU A 45 -1.28 -1.40 11.71
N CYS A 46 -0.27 -1.24 10.86
CA CYS A 46 0.28 -2.33 10.07
C CYS A 46 0.79 -3.48 10.94
N ASN A 47 1.54 -3.18 12.01
CA ASN A 47 2.08 -4.19 12.89
C ASN A 47 0.98 -4.97 13.64
N GLU A 48 -0.03 -4.27 14.15
CA GLU A 48 -1.15 -4.90 14.89
C GLU A 48 -2.03 -5.75 13.97
N VAL A 49 -2.41 -5.20 12.81
CA VAL A 49 -3.23 -5.94 11.83
C VAL A 49 -2.49 -7.16 11.31
N PHE A 50 -1.20 -7.02 10.99
CA PHE A 50 -0.40 -8.17 10.55
C PHE A 50 -0.27 -9.22 11.65
N SER A 51 0.07 -8.81 12.88
CA SER A 51 0.18 -9.73 14.02
C SER A 51 -1.14 -10.47 14.28
N ASN A 52 -2.27 -9.77 14.28
CA ASN A 52 -3.57 -10.38 14.52
C ASN A 52 -3.97 -11.32 13.37
N ALA A 53 -3.77 -10.91 12.12
CA ALA A 53 -4.08 -11.75 10.97
C ALA A 53 -3.28 -13.06 10.92
N GLU A 54 -2.03 -13.05 11.39
CA GLU A 54 -1.16 -14.25 11.42
C GLU A 54 -1.40 -15.13 12.66
N THR A 55 -1.75 -14.55 13.81
CA THR A 55 -1.88 -15.29 15.08
C THR A 55 -3.29 -15.77 15.40
N ASP A 56 -4.30 -15.01 14.99
CA ASP A 56 -5.72 -15.29 15.25
C ASP A 56 -6.56 -14.88 14.02
N PRO A 57 -6.39 -15.59 12.87
CA PRO A 57 -7.11 -15.25 11.65
C PRO A 57 -8.61 -15.48 11.84
N ALA A 58 -9.41 -14.44 11.57
CA ALA A 58 -10.87 -14.51 11.68
C ALA A 58 -11.50 -15.55 10.73
N VAL A 59 -10.83 -15.86 9.62
CA VAL A 59 -11.25 -16.88 8.63
C VAL A 59 -10.02 -17.60 8.08
N GLY A 60 -10.15 -18.91 7.88
CA GLY A 60 -9.15 -19.76 7.26
C GLY A 60 -9.51 -20.17 5.82
N PRO A 61 -8.56 -20.76 5.06
CA PRO A 61 -8.84 -21.26 3.71
C PRO A 61 -9.94 -22.32 3.63
N SER A 62 -10.19 -23.05 4.71
CA SER A 62 -11.27 -24.04 4.80
C SER A 62 -12.67 -23.43 4.86
N ASP A 63 -12.79 -22.15 5.23
CA ASP A 63 -14.08 -21.48 5.46
C ASP A 63 -14.65 -20.84 4.17
N LEU A 64 -13.86 -20.84 3.08
CA LEU A 64 -14.20 -20.30 1.76
C LEU A 64 -15.57 -20.78 1.20
N PRO A 65 -15.95 -22.07 1.26
CA PRO A 65 -17.24 -22.53 0.74
C PRO A 65 -18.43 -21.94 1.49
N GLN A 66 -18.28 -21.62 2.78
CA GLN A 66 -19.34 -21.05 3.62
C GLN A 66 -19.49 -19.54 3.40
N ALA A 67 -18.39 -18.83 3.17
CA ALA A 67 -18.40 -17.40 2.85
C ALA A 67 -19.12 -17.06 1.53
N LEU A 68 -19.07 -17.94 0.53
CA LEU A 68 -19.76 -17.76 -0.76
C LEU A 68 -21.30 -17.90 -0.67
N SER A 69 -21.81 -18.41 0.45
CA SER A 69 -23.25 -18.54 0.72
C SER A 69 -23.85 -17.35 1.47
N LEU A 70 -23.01 -16.38 1.87
CA LEU A 70 -23.46 -15.17 2.55
C LEU A 70 -24.32 -14.31 1.60
N SER A 71 -25.49 -13.89 2.08
CA SER A 71 -26.39 -13.06 1.29
C SER A 71 -25.73 -11.74 0.91
N THR A 72 -25.78 -11.37 -0.37
CA THR A 72 -25.28 -10.10 -0.94
C THR A 72 -26.00 -8.83 -0.41
N SER A 73 -26.92 -9.00 0.53
CA SER A 73 -27.95 -8.02 0.91
C SER A 73 -27.44 -6.77 1.63
N SER A 74 -26.16 -6.72 2.05
CA SER A 74 -25.56 -5.54 2.69
C SER A 74 -24.56 -4.77 1.81
N VAL A 75 -24.26 -5.24 0.60
CA VAL A 75 -23.32 -4.57 -0.30
C VAL A 75 -24.07 -3.62 -1.23
N ARG A 76 -23.80 -2.31 -1.10
CA ARG A 76 -24.36 -1.28 -1.99
C ARG A 76 -23.30 -0.76 -2.94
N ARG A 77 -23.56 -0.89 -4.25
CA ARG A 77 -22.77 -0.20 -5.28
C ARG A 77 -22.99 1.30 -5.18
N LEU A 78 -21.91 2.07 -5.17
CA LEU A 78 -21.96 3.53 -5.33
C LEU A 78 -22.07 3.86 -6.82
N GLU A 79 -22.99 4.75 -7.15
CA GLU A 79 -23.26 5.17 -8.52
C GLU A 79 -23.06 6.67 -8.65
N TRP A 80 -22.46 7.06 -9.75
CA TRP A 80 -22.13 8.45 -10.07
C TRP A 80 -22.78 8.79 -11.40
N LEU A 81 -23.54 9.88 -11.43
CA LEU A 81 -24.03 10.46 -12.67
C LEU A 81 -22.98 11.46 -13.15
N ILE A 82 -22.37 11.15 -14.29
CA ILE A 82 -21.26 11.92 -14.84
C ILE A 82 -21.67 12.34 -16.25
N ASP A 83 -21.64 13.65 -16.52
CA ASP A 83 -21.96 14.18 -17.84
C ASP A 83 -20.73 14.16 -18.78
N ASP A 84 -20.98 14.39 -20.06
CA ASP A 84 -19.93 14.39 -21.10
C ASP A 84 -18.89 15.47 -20.83
N ARG A 85 -19.31 16.63 -20.31
CA ARG A 85 -18.40 17.71 -19.94
C ARG A 85 -17.44 17.27 -18.84
N THR A 86 -17.95 16.66 -17.76
CA THR A 86 -17.10 16.21 -16.64
C THR A 86 -16.11 15.14 -17.10
N THR A 87 -16.59 14.23 -17.94
CA THR A 87 -15.78 13.17 -18.53
C THR A 87 -14.64 13.73 -19.38
N ASN A 88 -14.96 14.59 -20.35
CA ASN A 88 -14.01 15.06 -21.35
C ASN A 88 -13.08 16.15 -20.81
N ASP A 89 -13.60 17.09 -20.02
CA ASP A 89 -12.84 18.26 -19.56
C ASP A 89 -11.95 17.94 -18.35
N PHE A 90 -12.32 16.96 -17.51
CA PHE A 90 -11.60 16.69 -16.25
C PHE A 90 -11.10 15.25 -16.12
N LEU A 91 -11.96 14.24 -16.27
CA LEU A 91 -11.59 12.86 -15.98
C LEU A 91 -10.58 12.30 -16.99
N MET A 92 -10.81 12.49 -18.30
CA MET A 92 -9.89 12.00 -19.33
C MET A 92 -8.51 12.66 -19.25
N PRO A 93 -8.38 14.01 -19.13
CA PRO A 93 -7.09 14.66 -18.94
C PRO A 93 -6.38 14.22 -17.66
N ALA A 94 -7.10 14.13 -16.53
CA ALA A 94 -6.52 13.69 -15.26
C ALA A 94 -5.98 12.27 -15.33
N ARG A 95 -6.72 11.35 -15.98
CA ARG A 95 -6.27 9.97 -16.20
C ARG A 95 -5.00 9.91 -17.04
N ILE A 96 -4.96 10.61 -18.18
CA ILE A 96 -3.78 10.65 -19.05
C ILE A 96 -2.56 11.21 -18.30
N ALA A 97 -2.74 12.29 -17.55
CA ALA A 97 -1.68 12.90 -16.76
C ALA A 97 -1.17 11.95 -15.65
N TYR A 98 -2.09 11.25 -14.98
CA TYR A 98 -1.76 10.25 -13.97
C TYR A 98 -0.97 9.09 -14.57
N ASP A 99 -1.47 8.50 -15.65
CA ASP A 99 -0.85 7.34 -16.31
C ASP A 99 0.56 7.69 -16.81
N ARG A 100 0.74 8.86 -17.43
CA ARG A 100 2.07 9.34 -17.84
C ARG A 100 3.03 9.47 -16.65
N ARG A 101 2.57 10.03 -15.53
CA ARG A 101 3.41 10.19 -14.33
C ARG A 101 3.75 8.83 -13.72
N ARG A 102 2.79 7.91 -13.67
CA ARG A 102 2.99 6.54 -13.20
C ARG A 102 4.00 5.78 -14.06
N GLU A 103 3.94 5.92 -15.38
CA GLU A 103 4.86 5.29 -16.33
C GLU A 103 6.30 5.79 -16.18
N SER A 104 6.47 7.09 -15.86
CA SER A 104 7.79 7.67 -15.61
C SER A 104 8.44 7.22 -14.29
N LEU A 105 7.69 6.56 -13.40
CA LEU A 105 8.17 6.18 -12.08
C LEU A 105 9.11 4.98 -12.16
N VAL A 106 10.40 5.20 -11.89
CA VAL A 106 11.39 4.13 -11.75
C VAL A 106 11.53 3.77 -10.27
N PHE A 107 11.34 2.49 -9.96
CA PHE A 107 11.47 1.98 -8.59
C PHE A 107 12.47 0.81 -8.59
N GLY A 108 13.54 0.97 -7.82
CA GLY A 108 14.51 -0.09 -7.54
C GLY A 108 14.66 -0.26 -6.04
N HIS A 109 14.93 -1.49 -5.60
CA HIS A 109 15.36 -1.75 -4.24
C HIS A 109 16.56 -2.69 -4.26
N THR A 110 17.43 -2.56 -3.26
CA THR A 110 18.51 -3.50 -3.01
C THR A 110 18.30 -4.11 -1.62
N GLN A 111 18.63 -5.38 -1.49
CA GLN A 111 18.62 -6.06 -0.21
C GLN A 111 20.03 -6.58 0.06
N ILE A 112 20.65 -6.04 1.12
CA ILE A 112 21.99 -6.45 1.55
C ILE A 112 21.79 -7.46 2.68
N THR A 113 21.93 -8.74 2.37
CA THR A 113 21.85 -9.82 3.37
C THR A 113 23.22 -10.15 3.96
N ASP A 114 24.27 -10.03 3.14
CA ASP A 114 25.66 -10.25 3.53
C ASP A 114 26.39 -8.90 3.56
N GLY A 115 26.76 -8.44 4.76
CA GLY A 115 27.46 -7.16 4.93
C GLY A 115 27.00 -6.40 6.17
N LEU A 116 26.97 -5.07 6.04
CA LEU A 116 26.61 -4.15 7.13
C LEU A 116 25.24 -4.49 7.71
N CYS A 117 25.20 -4.82 9.00
CA CYS A 117 23.96 -5.08 9.71
C CYS A 117 24.02 -4.49 11.12
N ARG A 118 22.85 -4.30 11.74
CA ARG A 118 22.72 -3.71 13.08
C ARG A 118 23.61 -4.41 14.12
N ARG A 119 23.75 -5.73 14.04
CA ARG A 119 24.60 -6.52 14.95
C ARG A 119 26.08 -6.17 14.81
N LEU A 120 26.58 -6.04 13.59
CA LEU A 120 27.98 -5.68 13.32
C LEU A 120 28.28 -4.25 13.78
N CYS A 121 27.40 -3.29 13.45
CA CYS A 121 27.57 -1.91 13.91
C CYS A 121 27.61 -1.83 15.43
N LYS A 122 26.69 -2.51 16.11
CA LYS A 122 26.66 -2.56 17.59
C LYS A 122 27.95 -3.17 18.17
N LYS A 123 28.48 -4.23 17.57
CA LYS A 123 29.75 -4.85 18.00
C LYS A 123 30.95 -3.91 17.81
N ALA A 124 30.92 -3.07 16.78
CA ALA A 124 31.97 -2.09 16.49
C ALA A 124 31.80 -0.75 17.22
N GLY A 125 30.76 -0.57 18.04
CA GLY A 125 30.46 0.72 18.71
C GLY A 125 29.92 1.80 17.76
N LEU A 126 29.37 1.42 16.61
CA LEU A 126 28.88 2.33 15.58
C LEU A 126 27.35 2.37 15.52
N SER A 127 26.79 3.53 15.16
CA SER A 127 25.35 3.67 14.87
C SER A 127 25.03 3.04 13.51
N ALA A 128 24.10 2.08 13.49
CA ALA A 128 23.67 1.44 12.24
C ALA A 128 23.01 2.44 11.27
N ASP A 129 22.25 3.39 11.79
CA ASP A 129 21.61 4.44 11.00
C ASP A 129 22.66 5.36 10.36
N ALA A 130 23.62 5.84 11.15
CA ALA A 130 24.70 6.70 10.64
C ALA A 130 25.52 5.99 9.54
N MET A 131 25.82 4.69 9.71
CA MET A 131 26.54 3.92 8.69
C MET A 131 25.72 3.72 7.41
N MET A 132 24.40 3.54 7.50
CA MET A 132 23.53 3.46 6.32
C MET A 132 23.44 4.81 5.61
N GLN A 133 23.30 5.91 6.36
CA GLN A 133 23.29 7.27 5.81
C GLN A 133 24.60 7.60 5.10
N LEU A 134 25.75 7.16 5.64
CA LEU A 134 27.06 7.31 5.00
C LEU A 134 27.14 6.58 3.65
N GLY A 135 26.47 5.44 3.49
CA GLY A 135 26.44 4.70 2.23
C GLY A 135 25.72 5.43 1.07
N PHE A 136 24.95 6.48 1.37
CA PHE A 136 24.30 7.33 0.37
C PHE A 136 25.05 8.63 0.05
N GLN A 137 26.08 8.98 0.85
CA GLN A 137 26.93 10.16 0.61
C GLN A 137 27.96 9.84 -0.49
#